data_AF-A0A3M8G9M0-F1
#
_entry.id   AF-A0A3M8G9M0-F1
#
_cell.length_a   1.000
_cell.length_b   1.000
_cell.length_c   1.000
_cell.angle_alpha   90.00
_cell.angle_beta   90.00
_cell.angle_gamma   90.00
#
_symmetry.space_group_name_H-M   'P 1'
#
loop_
_entity.id
_entity.type
_entity.pdbx_description
1 polymer ?
#
loop_
_entity_poly.entity_id
_entity_poly.type
_entity_poly.pdbx_seq_one_letter_code
_entity_poly.pdbx_strand_id
1 'polypeptide(L)'
;MREGYEYIESTYSLKALTEFLGDHPEFISIVSFNVDNPDSGIYYQAEVPRTMGTLTNFFLLLEYERQVEEGILDPNEVVGDLSEIDRYLLPDVSEEAHKKSLALLEKESGEPIILDELVFAMAETSDLAISDYLWFRLGENNIAALMNSLELTTTDQPLPFSGLYLSINPDLVDTSASFSREEIIGLARQLGEDEEYNLKVKSQVTENRLSLSFIEERNALEHFPHTTAREMAGLMAKLYKNELVSPEISMRVKEKMGWVFEGGAIQRSFAEYGALYDNRMGILSGIDFGTSVFDDHTSAQAIFFDKLPVAFWLHLSANHMQEDYQQRLIWDPALYETTVNEISN
;
A
#
# COMPACT_ATOMS: atom_id res chain seq x y z
N MET A 1 -9.51 -8.17 24.93
CA MET A 1 -8.50 -8.58 23.94
C MET A 1 -7.13 -8.54 24.64
N ARG A 2 -6.36 -9.62 24.58
CA ARG A 2 -5.03 -9.76 25.24
C ARG A 2 -3.91 -10.09 24.24
N GLU A 3 -4.22 -10.27 22.96
CA GLU A 3 -3.28 -10.73 21.94
C GLU A 3 -2.31 -9.60 21.57
N GLY A 4 -1.00 -9.84 21.75
CA GLY A 4 0.06 -8.91 21.38
C GLY A 4 0.43 -7.87 22.44
N TYR A 5 -0.20 -7.88 23.62
CA TYR A 5 0.17 -6.95 24.70
C TYR A 5 1.57 -7.25 25.25
N GLU A 6 1.96 -8.51 25.25
CA GLU A 6 3.29 -8.99 25.61
C GLU A 6 4.40 -8.32 24.80
N TYR A 7 4.13 -7.96 23.54
CA TYR A 7 5.09 -7.30 22.67
C TYR A 7 5.12 -5.78 22.86
N ILE A 8 4.05 -5.16 23.39
CA ILE A 8 4.05 -3.70 23.62
C ILE A 8 5.10 -3.33 24.65
N GLU A 9 5.19 -4.08 25.75
CA GLU A 9 6.10 -3.77 26.84
C GLU A 9 7.58 -3.81 26.44
N SER A 10 7.92 -4.65 25.47
CA SER A 10 9.28 -4.76 24.94
C SER A 10 9.59 -3.75 23.84
N THR A 11 8.62 -3.13 23.18
CA THR A 11 8.84 -2.49 21.86
C THR A 11 8.61 -0.97 21.85
N TYR A 12 9.18 -0.24 22.81
CA TYR A 12 9.08 1.23 22.89
C TYR A 12 10.22 1.99 22.18
N SER A 13 11.14 1.28 21.53
CA SER A 13 12.27 1.89 20.81
C SER A 13 12.57 1.12 19.53
N LEU A 14 13.22 1.76 18.55
CA LEU A 14 13.63 1.08 17.32
C LEU A 14 14.63 -0.05 17.57
N LYS A 15 15.50 0.08 18.57
CA LYS A 15 16.38 -1.02 18.98
C LYS A 15 15.56 -2.25 19.39
N ALA A 16 14.58 -2.04 20.25
CA ALA A 16 13.77 -3.15 20.75
C ALA A 16 12.78 -3.68 19.69
N LEU A 17 12.33 -2.82 18.75
CA LEU A 17 11.65 -3.28 17.54
C LEU A 17 12.56 -4.24 16.77
N THR A 18 13.82 -3.86 16.57
CA THR A 18 14.81 -4.67 15.84
C THR A 18 15.05 -6.03 16.49
N GLU A 19 15.16 -6.08 17.83
CA GLU A 19 15.22 -7.34 18.60
C GLU A 19 13.97 -8.21 18.35
N PHE A 20 12.78 -7.61 18.41
CA PHE A 20 11.54 -8.31 18.07
C PHE A 20 11.54 -8.86 16.63
N LEU A 21 12.12 -8.15 15.65
CA LEU A 21 12.18 -8.63 14.26
C LEU A 21 13.01 -9.92 14.11
N GLY A 22 14.11 -10.02 14.87
CA GLY A 22 14.94 -11.22 14.92
C GLY A 22 14.23 -12.40 15.57
N ASP A 23 13.54 -12.13 16.68
CA ASP A 23 12.81 -13.17 17.44
C ASP A 23 11.53 -13.65 16.75
N HIS A 24 10.91 -12.83 15.90
CA HIS A 24 9.61 -13.09 15.26
C HIS A 24 9.63 -12.99 13.72
N PRO A 25 10.40 -13.85 13.02
CA PRO A 25 10.46 -13.90 11.55
C PRO A 25 9.11 -14.13 10.87
N GLU A 26 8.12 -14.68 11.58
CA GLU A 26 6.80 -14.97 11.06
C GLU A 26 5.98 -13.73 10.71
N PHE A 27 6.33 -12.55 11.25
CA PHE A 27 5.57 -11.31 11.02
C PHE A 27 6.23 -10.33 10.06
N ILE A 28 7.46 -10.60 9.60
CA ILE A 28 8.24 -9.59 8.88
C ILE A 28 8.98 -10.11 7.65
N SER A 29 9.06 -9.26 6.62
CA SER A 29 10.03 -9.35 5.53
C SER A 29 10.73 -8.01 5.33
N ILE A 30 12.06 -8.03 5.14
CA ILE A 30 12.88 -6.83 4.94
C ILE A 30 13.75 -7.06 3.70
N VAL A 31 13.61 -6.18 2.72
CA VAL A 31 14.63 -5.99 1.69
C VAL A 31 15.02 -4.53 1.65
N SER A 32 16.32 -4.27 1.78
CA SER A 32 16.89 -2.92 1.72
C SER A 32 18.29 -3.01 1.16
N PHE A 33 18.55 -2.39 0.01
CA PHE A 33 19.86 -2.42 -0.62
C PHE A 33 20.20 -1.12 -1.32
N ASN A 34 21.49 -0.84 -1.45
CA ASN A 34 22.00 0.25 -2.27
C ASN A 34 21.78 -0.08 -3.75
N VAL A 35 21.12 0.81 -4.50
CA VAL A 35 20.77 0.57 -5.91
C VAL A 35 21.99 0.33 -6.81
N ASP A 36 23.15 0.88 -6.46
CA ASP A 36 24.42 0.71 -7.17
C ASP A 36 25.25 -0.48 -6.67
N ASN A 37 24.90 -1.02 -5.49
CA ASN A 37 25.53 -2.21 -4.92
C ASN A 37 24.47 -3.14 -4.28
N PRO A 38 23.65 -3.81 -5.09
CA PRO A 38 22.52 -4.59 -4.59
C PRO A 38 22.94 -5.80 -3.76
N ASP A 39 24.13 -6.36 -3.97
CA ASP A 39 24.59 -7.57 -3.29
C ASP A 39 24.95 -7.34 -1.81
N SER A 40 25.11 -6.09 -1.36
CA SER A 40 25.52 -5.76 0.01
C SER A 40 24.36 -5.33 0.92
N GLY A 41 23.11 -5.57 0.51
CA GLY A 41 21.92 -5.19 1.27
C GLY A 41 21.43 -6.22 2.30
N ILE A 42 20.33 -5.88 2.95
CA ILE A 42 19.55 -6.76 3.82
C ILE A 42 18.52 -7.51 2.97
N TYR A 43 18.46 -8.83 3.15
CA TYR A 43 17.50 -9.72 2.49
C TYR A 43 16.94 -10.73 3.50
N TYR A 44 16.04 -10.28 4.37
CA TYR A 44 15.44 -11.09 5.42
C TYR A 44 14.02 -11.49 5.07
N GLN A 45 13.74 -12.80 5.07
CA GLN A 45 12.44 -13.34 4.66
C GLN A 45 11.99 -12.80 3.29
N ALA A 46 12.96 -12.55 2.41
CA ALA A 46 12.80 -11.74 1.21
C ALA A 46 11.84 -12.37 0.18
N GLU A 47 11.71 -13.70 0.18
CA GLU A 47 10.85 -14.48 -0.72
C GLU A 47 9.52 -14.91 -0.07
N VAL A 48 9.32 -14.61 1.21
CA VAL A 48 8.08 -15.00 1.91
C VAL A 48 6.95 -14.15 1.34
N PRO A 49 5.88 -14.76 0.80
CA PRO A 49 4.72 -14.00 0.37
C PRO A 49 4.06 -13.30 1.56
N ARG A 50 3.86 -11.98 1.43
CA ARG A 50 3.23 -11.11 2.43
C ARG A 50 2.06 -10.38 1.81
N THR A 51 0.99 -10.16 2.58
CA THR A 51 -0.16 -9.40 2.10
C THR A 51 0.24 -7.98 1.72
N MET A 52 -0.15 -7.52 0.52
CA MET A 52 0.26 -6.22 -0.02
C MET A 52 -0.45 -5.02 0.62
N GLY A 53 -1.69 -5.18 1.08
CA GLY A 53 -2.50 -4.05 1.52
C GLY A 53 -2.78 -3.05 0.38
N THR A 54 -2.65 -1.75 0.65
CA THR A 54 -2.76 -0.65 -0.35
C THR A 54 -1.60 -0.60 -1.33
N LEU A 55 -0.50 -1.33 -1.10
CA LEU A 55 0.68 -1.25 -1.97
C LEU A 55 0.40 -1.75 -3.40
N THR A 56 -0.72 -2.44 -3.63
CA THR A 56 -1.23 -2.73 -4.99
C THR A 56 -1.50 -1.47 -5.81
N ASN A 57 -1.73 -0.32 -5.18
CA ASN A 57 -1.91 0.97 -5.82
C ASN A 57 -0.67 1.40 -6.62
N PHE A 58 0.51 0.86 -6.29
CA PHE A 58 1.71 1.03 -7.10
C PHE A 58 1.49 0.56 -8.55
N PHE A 59 0.80 -0.57 -8.74
CA PHE A 59 0.52 -1.11 -10.07
C PHE A 59 -0.57 -0.32 -10.80
N LEU A 60 -1.55 0.23 -10.07
CA LEU A 60 -2.55 1.13 -10.65
C LEU A 60 -1.90 2.44 -11.11
N LEU A 61 -0.98 2.97 -10.31
CA LEU A 61 -0.19 4.15 -10.63
C LEU A 61 0.68 3.92 -11.88
N LEU A 62 1.39 2.79 -11.96
CA LEU A 62 2.16 2.42 -13.15
C LEU A 62 1.28 2.32 -14.40
N GLU A 63 0.12 1.68 -14.29
CA GLU A 63 -0.79 1.50 -15.43
C GLU A 63 -1.41 2.83 -15.88
N TYR A 64 -1.74 3.70 -14.92
CA TYR A 64 -2.19 5.05 -15.21
C TYR A 64 -1.15 5.82 -16.02
N GLU A 65 0.09 5.88 -15.54
CA GLU A 65 1.16 6.62 -16.23
C GLU A 65 1.49 6.04 -17.61
N ARG A 66 1.41 4.71 -17.76
CA ARG A 66 1.54 4.05 -19.06
C ARG A 66 0.44 4.49 -20.03
N GLN A 67 -0.82 4.51 -19.60
CA GLN A 67 -1.94 4.93 -20.45
C GLN A 67 -1.88 6.43 -20.79
N VAL A 68 -1.42 7.28 -19.86
CA VAL A 68 -1.17 8.70 -20.15
C VAL A 68 -0.07 8.86 -21.19
N GLU A 69 1.05 8.15 -21.06
CA GLU A 69 2.15 8.20 -22.02
C GLU A 69 1.74 7.73 -23.41
N GLU A 70 0.87 6.73 -23.50
CA GLU A 70 0.32 6.24 -24.77
C GLU A 70 -0.82 7.10 -25.33
N GLY A 71 -1.26 8.14 -24.60
CA GLY A 71 -2.37 9.01 -25.00
C GLY A 71 -3.74 8.32 -24.95
N ILE A 72 -3.87 7.22 -24.20
CA ILE A 72 -5.14 6.53 -23.95
C ILE A 72 -5.98 7.33 -22.95
N LEU A 73 -5.34 7.87 -21.91
CA LEU A 73 -5.96 8.74 -20.91
C LEU A 73 -5.41 10.17 -21.05
N ASP A 74 -6.28 11.16 -20.88
CA ASP A 74 -5.87 12.56 -20.70
C ASP A 74 -5.75 12.85 -19.20
N PRO A 75 -4.54 13.19 -18.69
CA PRO A 75 -4.37 13.50 -17.27
C PRO A 75 -5.17 14.73 -16.82
N ASN A 76 -5.52 15.63 -17.76
CA ASN A 76 -6.34 16.82 -17.50
C ASN A 76 -7.84 16.57 -17.69
N GLU A 77 -8.25 15.32 -17.93
CA GLU A 77 -9.66 14.98 -18.01
C GLU A 77 -10.34 15.33 -16.68
N VAL A 78 -11.45 16.07 -16.78
CA VAL A 78 -12.29 16.38 -15.64
C VAL A 78 -13.00 15.12 -15.17
N VAL A 79 -12.82 14.79 -13.89
CA VAL A 79 -13.61 13.76 -13.21
C VAL A 79 -15.00 14.32 -13.00
N GLY A 80 -16.01 13.67 -13.60
CA GLY A 80 -17.35 14.22 -13.75
C GLY A 80 -18.05 14.53 -12.42
N ASP A 81 -18.42 13.48 -11.68
CA ASP A 81 -19.11 13.58 -10.40
C ASP A 81 -18.41 12.69 -9.36
N LEU A 82 -18.13 13.25 -8.18
CA LEU A 82 -17.59 12.48 -7.04
C LEU A 82 -18.49 11.28 -6.69
N SER A 83 -19.79 11.35 -7.01
CA SER A 83 -20.69 10.23 -6.82
C SER A 83 -20.30 8.97 -7.62
N GLU A 84 -19.48 9.08 -8.67
CA GLU A 84 -18.92 7.93 -9.38
C GLU A 84 -17.88 7.18 -8.54
N ILE A 85 -17.12 7.91 -7.73
CA ILE A 85 -16.12 7.36 -6.80
C ILE A 85 -16.81 6.86 -5.54
N ASP A 86 -17.74 7.65 -4.98
CA ASP A 86 -18.46 7.35 -3.73
C ASP A 86 -19.27 6.05 -3.81
N ARG A 87 -19.57 5.55 -5.00
CA ARG A 87 -20.19 4.23 -5.18
C ARG A 87 -19.34 3.11 -4.59
N TYR A 88 -18.01 3.21 -4.66
CA TYR A 88 -17.09 2.20 -4.14
C TYR A 88 -16.77 2.40 -2.66
N LEU A 89 -17.19 3.51 -2.05
CA LEU A 89 -16.93 3.80 -0.65
C LEU A 89 -17.66 2.80 0.27
N LEU A 90 -16.88 2.14 1.11
CA LEU A 90 -17.36 1.36 2.25
C LEU A 90 -17.22 2.22 3.54
N PRO A 91 -18.34 2.67 4.14
CA PRO A 91 -18.32 3.43 5.40
C PRO A 91 -17.53 2.71 6.50
N ASP A 92 -16.91 3.45 7.42
CA ASP A 92 -16.11 2.90 8.55
C ASP A 92 -14.91 1.96 8.21
N VAL A 93 -14.74 1.55 6.94
CA VAL A 93 -13.60 0.75 6.47
C VAL A 93 -12.53 1.65 5.87
N SER A 94 -12.95 2.59 5.01
CA SER A 94 -12.04 3.47 4.25
C SER A 94 -12.40 4.95 4.34
N GLU A 95 -13.41 5.28 5.14
CA GLU A 95 -14.01 6.62 5.19
C GLU A 95 -13.02 7.72 5.58
N GLU A 96 -12.11 7.45 6.54
CA GLU A 96 -11.14 8.45 6.97
C GLU A 96 -10.06 8.73 5.89
N ALA A 97 -9.63 7.71 5.15
CA ALA A 97 -8.73 7.89 4.01
C ALA A 97 -9.44 8.67 2.89
N HIS A 98 -10.72 8.37 2.65
CA HIS A 98 -11.51 9.06 1.66
C HIS A 98 -11.74 10.54 1.99
N LYS A 99 -12.10 10.86 3.24
CA LYS A 99 -12.22 12.26 3.71
C LYS A 99 -10.91 13.03 3.55
N LYS A 100 -9.76 12.40 3.82
CA LYS A 100 -8.44 13.02 3.60
C LYS A 100 -8.19 13.29 2.13
N SER A 101 -8.50 12.34 1.24
CA SER A 101 -8.42 12.52 -0.20
C SER A 101 -9.28 13.70 -0.66
N LEU A 102 -10.54 13.76 -0.22
CA LEU A 102 -11.42 14.90 -0.53
C LEU A 102 -10.88 16.23 -0.01
N ALA A 103 -10.27 16.25 1.19
CA ALA A 103 -9.64 17.43 1.75
C ALA A 103 -8.38 17.88 0.96
N LEU A 104 -7.60 16.95 0.42
CA LEU A 104 -6.49 17.27 -0.49
C LEU A 104 -7.00 17.82 -1.83
N LEU A 105 -8.13 17.31 -2.29
CA LEU A 105 -8.81 17.72 -3.51
C LEU A 105 -9.72 18.95 -3.29
N GLU A 106 -9.82 19.51 -2.08
CA GLU A 106 -10.66 20.68 -1.81
C GLU A 106 -10.17 21.86 -2.68
N LYS A 107 -10.97 22.19 -3.69
CA LYS A 107 -10.75 23.35 -4.56
C LYS A 107 -11.62 24.54 -4.15
N GLU A 108 -11.31 25.71 -4.69
CA GLU A 108 -12.24 26.83 -4.65
C GLU A 108 -13.57 26.44 -5.32
N SER A 109 -14.69 26.99 -4.84
CA SER A 109 -16.03 26.59 -5.29
C SER A 109 -16.19 26.70 -6.81
N GLY A 110 -16.38 25.56 -7.47
CA GLY A 110 -16.64 25.45 -8.91
C GLY A 110 -15.44 25.02 -9.77
N GLU A 111 -14.27 24.81 -9.17
CA GLU A 111 -13.14 24.20 -9.88
C GLU A 111 -13.33 22.68 -10.04
N PRO A 112 -13.12 22.13 -11.24
CA PRO A 112 -13.22 20.69 -11.47
C PRO A 112 -12.01 19.95 -10.90
N ILE A 113 -12.24 18.73 -10.41
CA ILE A 113 -11.16 17.79 -10.08
C ILE A 113 -10.73 17.12 -11.38
N ILE A 114 -9.41 17.08 -11.64
CA ILE A 114 -8.87 16.36 -12.80
C ILE A 114 -8.33 14.99 -12.41
N LEU A 115 -8.23 14.10 -13.40
CA LEU A 115 -7.82 12.71 -13.19
C LEU A 115 -6.43 12.59 -12.53
N ASP A 116 -5.46 13.42 -12.92
CA ASP A 116 -4.11 13.37 -12.36
C ASP A 116 -4.08 13.69 -10.85
N GLU A 117 -4.88 14.67 -10.42
CA GLU A 117 -5.04 15.03 -9.01
C GLU A 117 -5.67 13.89 -8.21
N LEU A 118 -6.65 13.19 -8.80
CA LEU A 118 -7.28 12.04 -8.20
C LEU A 118 -6.28 10.90 -7.97
N VAL A 119 -5.40 10.64 -8.96
CA VAL A 119 -4.34 9.63 -8.85
C VAL A 119 -3.31 10.02 -7.79
N PHE A 120 -2.95 11.31 -7.71
CA PHE A 120 -2.08 11.81 -6.65
C PHE A 120 -2.69 11.61 -5.26
N ALA A 121 -3.97 11.95 -5.07
CA ALA A 121 -4.68 11.76 -3.81
C ALA A 121 -4.74 10.27 -3.40
N MET A 122 -4.92 9.35 -4.36
CA MET A 122 -4.82 7.91 -4.11
C MET A 122 -3.45 7.51 -3.55
N ALA A 123 -2.36 8.03 -4.14
CA ALA A 123 -1.00 7.71 -3.73
C ALA A 123 -0.71 8.23 -2.31
N GLU A 124 -1.16 9.44 -1.98
CA GLU A 124 -0.93 10.06 -0.67
C GLU A 124 -1.78 9.44 0.45
N THR A 125 -3.09 9.26 0.23
CA THR A 125 -4.00 8.87 1.31
C THR A 125 -4.38 7.41 1.29
N SER A 126 -4.00 6.67 0.25
CA SER A 126 -4.41 5.29 0.02
C SER A 126 -5.92 5.09 0.04
N ASP A 127 -6.66 6.01 -0.58
CA ASP A 127 -8.13 5.94 -0.67
C ASP A 127 -8.59 4.74 -1.52
N LEU A 128 -9.39 3.86 -0.90
CA LEU A 128 -9.87 2.63 -1.53
C LEU A 128 -10.94 2.89 -2.59
N ALA A 129 -11.78 3.91 -2.39
CA ALA A 129 -12.83 4.24 -3.34
C ALA A 129 -12.23 4.79 -4.64
N ILE A 130 -11.20 5.64 -4.52
CA ILE A 130 -10.43 6.13 -5.66
C ILE A 130 -9.69 4.97 -6.34
N SER A 131 -9.08 4.07 -5.55
CA SER A 131 -8.37 2.91 -6.08
C SER A 131 -9.28 2.02 -6.94
N ASP A 132 -10.51 1.76 -6.48
CA ASP A 132 -11.50 0.97 -7.22
C ASP A 132 -12.00 1.68 -8.48
N TYR A 133 -12.28 2.98 -8.38
CA TYR A 133 -12.62 3.81 -9.53
C TYR A 133 -11.53 3.72 -10.61
N LEU A 134 -10.26 3.88 -10.21
CA LEU A 134 -9.12 3.76 -11.11
C LEU A 134 -8.96 2.35 -11.64
N TRP A 135 -9.15 1.30 -10.84
CA TRP A 135 -9.07 -0.08 -11.29
C TRP A 135 -10.05 -0.34 -12.46
N PHE A 136 -11.30 0.10 -12.33
CA PHE A 136 -12.30 -0.04 -13.40
C PHE A 136 -12.00 0.84 -14.60
N ARG A 137 -11.53 2.08 -14.39
CA ARG A 137 -11.17 3.02 -15.46
C ARG A 137 -9.96 2.55 -16.27
N LEU A 138 -8.93 2.05 -15.61
CA LEU A 138 -7.71 1.51 -16.25
C LEU A 138 -7.99 0.21 -16.99
N GLY A 139 -8.92 -0.59 -16.48
CA GLY A 139 -9.40 -1.80 -17.13
C GLY A 139 -8.54 -3.03 -16.82
N GLU A 140 -9.24 -4.09 -16.41
CA GLU A 140 -8.65 -5.37 -15.97
C GLU A 140 -7.59 -5.94 -16.92
N ASN A 141 -7.87 -5.95 -18.22
CA ASN A 141 -6.97 -6.52 -19.22
C ASN A 141 -5.66 -5.72 -19.34
N ASN A 142 -5.73 -4.41 -19.18
CA ASN A 142 -4.54 -3.55 -19.28
C ASN A 142 -3.67 -3.71 -18.04
N ILE A 143 -4.29 -3.71 -16.84
CA ILE A 143 -3.60 -4.00 -15.57
C ILE A 143 -2.92 -5.38 -15.64
N ALA A 144 -3.62 -6.41 -16.12
CA ALA A 144 -3.04 -7.75 -16.28
C ALA A 144 -1.88 -7.78 -17.29
N ALA A 145 -1.99 -7.06 -18.41
CA ALA A 145 -0.93 -6.96 -19.40
C ALA A 145 0.33 -6.27 -18.84
N LEU A 146 0.15 -5.18 -18.09
CA LEU A 146 1.24 -4.51 -17.38
C LEU A 146 1.89 -5.47 -16.38
N MET A 147 1.12 -6.10 -15.50
CA MET A 147 1.66 -7.03 -14.49
C MET A 147 2.48 -8.14 -15.12
N ASN A 148 2.01 -8.72 -16.23
CA ASN A 148 2.75 -9.75 -16.97
C ASN A 148 4.08 -9.22 -17.55
N SER A 149 4.14 -7.94 -17.96
CA SER A 149 5.36 -7.32 -18.48
C SER A 149 6.42 -7.04 -17.43
N LEU A 150 6.03 -6.99 -16.14
CA LEU A 150 6.96 -6.79 -15.03
C LEU A 150 7.75 -8.07 -14.67
N GLU A 151 7.38 -9.22 -15.25
CA GLU A 151 8.02 -10.52 -15.03
C GLU A 151 8.08 -10.94 -13.55
N LEU A 152 7.07 -10.54 -12.78
CA LEU A 152 6.91 -10.96 -11.38
C LEU A 152 6.41 -12.41 -11.30
N THR A 153 6.95 -13.15 -10.36
CA THR A 153 6.71 -14.60 -10.21
C THR A 153 5.76 -14.93 -9.06
N THR A 154 5.73 -14.09 -8.03
CA THR A 154 4.96 -14.34 -6.80
C THR A 154 3.87 -13.31 -6.58
N THR A 155 4.07 -12.08 -7.06
CA THR A 155 3.11 -10.98 -6.87
C THR A 155 1.76 -11.26 -7.55
N ASP A 156 0.71 -11.25 -6.73
CA ASP A 156 -0.67 -11.36 -7.18
C ASP A 156 -1.13 -10.09 -7.92
N GLN A 157 -2.12 -10.24 -8.81
CA GLN A 157 -2.69 -9.08 -9.49
C GLN A 157 -3.50 -8.18 -8.54
N PRO A 158 -3.51 -6.86 -8.76
CA PRO A 158 -4.40 -5.95 -8.06
C PRO A 158 -5.87 -6.34 -8.26
N LEU A 159 -6.65 -6.28 -7.18
CA LEU A 159 -8.10 -6.48 -7.18
C LEU A 159 -8.80 -5.26 -6.56
N PRO A 160 -10.05 -4.97 -6.97
CA PRO A 160 -10.84 -3.93 -6.32
C PRO A 160 -10.99 -4.21 -4.82
N PHE A 161 -10.65 -3.22 -3.99
CA PHE A 161 -10.72 -3.32 -2.55
C PHE A 161 -12.15 -3.49 -2.05
N SER A 162 -13.13 -2.81 -2.64
CA SER A 162 -14.53 -3.02 -2.22
C SER A 162 -14.93 -4.48 -2.38
N GLY A 163 -14.56 -5.12 -3.50
CA GLY A 163 -14.77 -6.55 -3.71
C GLY A 163 -14.07 -7.41 -2.67
N LEU A 164 -12.81 -7.10 -2.35
CA LEU A 164 -12.03 -7.82 -1.33
C LEU A 164 -12.69 -7.73 0.04
N TYR A 165 -13.08 -6.54 0.49
CA TYR A 165 -13.74 -6.32 1.79
C TYR A 165 -15.14 -6.92 1.84
N LEU A 166 -15.90 -6.88 0.73
CA LEU A 166 -17.21 -7.54 0.66
C LEU A 166 -17.07 -9.06 0.73
N SER A 167 -16.01 -9.63 0.15
CA SER A 167 -15.78 -11.08 0.14
C SER A 167 -15.53 -11.68 1.54
N ILE A 168 -15.16 -10.84 2.52
CA ILE A 168 -14.91 -11.25 3.91
C ILE A 168 -16.07 -10.92 4.86
N ASN A 169 -17.15 -10.30 4.35
CA ASN A 169 -18.29 -9.89 5.19
C ASN A 169 -19.38 -10.98 5.22
N PRO A 170 -19.55 -11.70 6.36
CA PRO A 170 -20.48 -12.84 6.46
C PRO A 170 -21.97 -12.46 6.40
N ASP A 171 -22.32 -11.19 6.59
CA ASP A 171 -23.71 -10.73 6.47
C ASP A 171 -24.11 -10.44 5.02
N LEU A 172 -23.12 -10.26 4.14
CA LEU A 172 -23.32 -9.93 2.73
C LEU A 172 -23.12 -11.14 1.81
N VAL A 173 -22.18 -12.02 2.16
CA VAL A 173 -21.80 -13.18 1.35
C VAL A 173 -21.50 -14.42 2.23
N ASP A 174 -21.51 -15.61 1.62
CA ASP A 174 -21.07 -16.83 2.28
C ASP A 174 -19.54 -16.90 2.32
N THR A 175 -18.95 -16.63 3.48
CA THR A 175 -17.49 -16.61 3.69
C THR A 175 -16.89 -17.98 4.02
N SER A 176 -17.69 -19.06 3.95
CA SER A 176 -17.20 -20.42 4.22
C SER A 176 -16.30 -20.99 3.12
N ALA A 177 -16.32 -20.37 1.93
CA ALA A 177 -15.48 -20.71 0.80
C ALA A 177 -14.57 -19.53 0.40
N SER A 178 -13.41 -19.85 -0.17
CA SER A 178 -12.53 -18.83 -0.77
C SER A 178 -13.14 -18.28 -2.04
N PHE A 179 -13.14 -16.95 -2.19
CA PHE A 179 -13.62 -16.27 -3.38
C PHE A 179 -12.57 -16.34 -4.49
N SER A 180 -13.02 -16.65 -5.70
CA SER A 180 -12.23 -16.49 -6.91
C SER A 180 -12.04 -15.01 -7.24
N ARG A 181 -11.04 -14.75 -8.09
CA ARG A 181 -10.74 -13.42 -8.61
C ARG A 181 -11.97 -12.79 -9.30
N GLU A 182 -12.66 -13.58 -10.10
CA GLU A 182 -13.84 -13.16 -10.85
C GLU A 182 -15.01 -12.80 -9.93
N GLU A 183 -15.18 -13.53 -8.82
CA GLU A 183 -16.22 -13.23 -7.83
C GLU A 183 -15.91 -11.93 -7.07
N ILE A 184 -14.65 -11.70 -6.68
CA ILE A 184 -14.21 -10.44 -6.04
C ILE A 184 -14.48 -9.24 -6.95
N ILE A 185 -14.09 -9.34 -8.24
CA ILE A 185 -14.36 -8.29 -9.23
C ILE A 185 -15.88 -8.13 -9.43
N GLY A 186 -16.63 -9.23 -9.42
CA GLY A 186 -18.08 -9.25 -9.52
C GLY A 186 -18.76 -8.46 -8.39
N LEU A 187 -18.32 -8.65 -7.15
CA LEU A 187 -18.82 -7.91 -5.98
C LEU A 187 -18.59 -6.40 -6.10
N ALA A 188 -17.37 -5.99 -6.46
CA ALA A 188 -17.04 -4.58 -6.65
C ALA A 188 -17.84 -3.95 -7.79
N ARG A 189 -18.01 -4.68 -8.90
CA ARG A 189 -18.82 -4.23 -10.04
C ARG A 189 -20.28 -4.07 -9.64
N GLN A 190 -20.84 -5.05 -8.92
CA GLN A 190 -22.21 -4.97 -8.43
C GLN A 190 -22.38 -3.77 -7.49
N LEU A 191 -21.42 -3.51 -6.61
CA LEU A 191 -21.43 -2.32 -5.75
C LEU A 191 -21.46 -1.01 -6.57
N GLY A 192 -20.69 -0.92 -7.66
CA GLY A 192 -20.60 0.26 -8.51
C GLY A 192 -21.80 0.50 -9.45
N GLU A 193 -22.48 -0.58 -9.86
CA GLU A 193 -23.49 -0.54 -10.93
C GLU A 193 -24.94 -0.73 -10.43
N ASP A 194 -25.16 -1.41 -9.31
CA ASP A 194 -26.49 -1.69 -8.75
C ASP A 194 -26.78 -0.78 -7.54
N GLU A 195 -27.65 0.21 -7.74
CA GLU A 195 -28.01 1.20 -6.71
C GLU A 195 -28.70 0.56 -5.49
N GLU A 196 -29.55 -0.45 -5.70
CA GLU A 196 -30.25 -1.13 -4.59
C GLU A 196 -29.25 -1.93 -3.75
N TYR A 197 -28.33 -2.64 -4.41
CA TYR A 197 -27.26 -3.35 -3.74
C TYR A 197 -26.31 -2.37 -3.02
N ASN A 198 -25.95 -1.25 -3.63
CA ASN A 198 -25.12 -0.22 -3.03
C ASN A 198 -25.71 0.32 -1.71
N LEU A 199 -26.99 0.69 -1.74
CA LEU A 199 -27.71 1.18 -0.56
C LEU A 199 -27.80 0.10 0.52
N LYS A 200 -28.07 -1.16 0.14
CA LYS A 200 -28.09 -2.29 1.07
C LYS A 200 -26.73 -2.48 1.76
N VAL A 201 -25.65 -2.51 0.98
CA VAL A 201 -24.28 -2.67 1.50
C VAL A 201 -23.94 -1.52 2.43
N LYS A 202 -24.13 -0.27 2.02
CA LYS A 202 -23.82 0.90 2.86
C LYS A 202 -24.61 0.91 4.15
N SER A 203 -25.90 0.54 4.12
CA SER A 203 -26.71 0.40 5.33
C SER A 203 -26.15 -0.67 6.26
N GLN A 204 -25.81 -1.86 5.74
CA GLN A 204 -25.24 -2.94 6.56
C GLN A 204 -23.89 -2.53 7.15
N VAL A 205 -23.00 -1.95 6.35
CA VAL A 205 -21.64 -1.57 6.80
C VAL A 205 -21.71 -0.43 7.82
N THR A 206 -22.63 0.52 7.68
CA THR A 206 -22.81 1.57 8.70
C THR A 206 -23.36 1.02 10.02
N GLU A 207 -24.21 0.00 9.97
CA GLU A 207 -24.79 -0.60 11.19
C GLU A 207 -23.84 -1.56 11.89
N ASN A 208 -23.12 -2.39 11.14
CA ASN A 208 -22.36 -3.53 11.68
C ASN A 208 -20.89 -3.60 11.20
N ARG A 209 -20.39 -2.60 10.47
CA ARG A 209 -19.08 -2.62 9.79
C ARG A 209 -18.95 -3.88 8.92
N LEU A 210 -17.87 -4.64 9.07
CA LEU A 210 -17.63 -5.88 8.34
C LEU A 210 -18.31 -7.10 9.00
N SER A 211 -19.01 -6.91 10.12
CA SER A 211 -19.55 -8.01 10.94
C SER A 211 -18.48 -9.02 11.40
N LEU A 212 -17.25 -8.53 11.58
CA LEU A 212 -16.09 -9.27 12.07
C LEU A 212 -15.55 -8.60 13.33
N SER A 213 -15.00 -9.38 14.25
CA SER A 213 -14.08 -8.85 15.27
C SER A 213 -12.76 -8.43 14.63
N PHE A 214 -11.97 -7.58 15.31
CA PHE A 214 -10.66 -7.16 14.80
C PHE A 214 -9.69 -8.33 14.53
N ILE A 215 -9.79 -9.41 15.30
CA ILE A 215 -8.96 -10.62 15.09
C ILE A 215 -9.40 -11.37 13.83
N GLU A 216 -10.72 -11.50 13.62
CA GLU A 216 -11.27 -12.12 12.42
C GLU A 216 -10.96 -11.29 11.17
N GLU A 217 -11.11 -9.97 11.23
CA GLU A 217 -10.74 -9.06 10.15
C GLU A 217 -9.26 -9.20 9.79
N ARG A 218 -8.35 -9.14 10.77
CA ARG A 218 -6.92 -9.37 10.53
C ARG A 218 -6.67 -10.69 9.81
N ASN A 219 -7.24 -11.79 10.32
CA ASN A 219 -7.04 -13.11 9.74
C ASN A 219 -7.62 -13.20 8.33
N ALA A 220 -8.72 -12.50 8.05
CA ALA A 220 -9.33 -12.47 6.73
C ALA A 220 -8.47 -11.68 5.72
N LEU A 221 -7.78 -10.63 6.17
CA LEU A 221 -6.85 -9.86 5.32
C LEU A 221 -5.66 -10.69 4.84
N GLU A 222 -5.28 -11.79 5.53
CA GLU A 222 -4.27 -12.74 5.02
C GLU A 222 -4.66 -13.36 3.66
N HIS A 223 -5.93 -13.30 3.25
CA HIS A 223 -6.36 -13.80 1.95
C HIS A 223 -6.33 -12.75 0.84
N PHE A 224 -5.92 -11.51 1.14
CA PHE A 224 -5.79 -10.46 0.13
C PHE A 224 -4.53 -10.69 -0.72
N PRO A 225 -4.38 -10.03 -1.88
CA PRO A 225 -3.24 -10.18 -2.78
C PRO A 225 -1.88 -10.09 -2.07
N HIS A 226 -0.95 -10.99 -2.42
CA HIS A 226 0.40 -11.07 -1.86
C HIS A 226 1.49 -10.61 -2.83
N THR A 227 2.65 -10.23 -2.26
CA THR A 227 3.91 -10.02 -2.98
C THR A 227 5.07 -10.49 -2.12
N THR A 228 6.30 -10.34 -2.60
CA THR A 228 7.51 -10.52 -1.80
C THR A 228 8.25 -9.20 -1.65
N ALA A 229 8.96 -9.05 -0.53
CA ALA A 229 9.83 -7.90 -0.32
C ALA A 229 10.92 -7.80 -1.41
N ARG A 230 11.40 -8.94 -1.92
CA ARG A 230 12.38 -8.97 -3.02
C ARG A 230 11.82 -8.36 -4.29
N GLU A 231 10.63 -8.78 -4.71
CA GLU A 231 10.02 -8.29 -5.95
C GLU A 231 9.77 -6.78 -5.87
N MET A 232 9.17 -6.31 -4.78
CA MET A 232 8.85 -4.89 -4.61
C MET A 232 10.08 -4.00 -4.50
N ALA A 233 11.10 -4.39 -3.72
CA ALA A 233 12.34 -3.60 -3.64
C ALA A 233 13.11 -3.59 -4.98
N GLY A 234 13.03 -4.68 -5.75
CA GLY A 234 13.54 -4.73 -7.12
C GLY A 234 12.84 -3.73 -8.05
N LEU A 235 11.52 -3.59 -7.93
CA LEU A 235 10.75 -2.58 -8.67
C LEU A 235 11.14 -1.15 -8.24
N MET A 236 11.35 -0.90 -6.94
CA MET A 236 11.82 0.41 -6.45
C MET A 236 13.20 0.77 -7.01
N ALA A 237 14.13 -0.19 -7.10
CA ALA A 237 15.43 0.07 -7.70
C ALA A 237 15.34 0.37 -9.21
N LYS A 238 14.50 -0.37 -9.96
CA LYS A 238 14.24 -0.09 -11.38
C LYS A 238 13.59 1.28 -11.56
N LEU A 239 12.62 1.62 -10.71
CA LEU A 239 11.94 2.91 -10.70
C LEU A 239 12.94 4.05 -10.48
N TYR A 240 13.80 3.93 -9.48
CA TYR A 240 14.83 4.94 -9.18
C TYR A 240 15.74 5.18 -10.39
N LYS A 241 16.21 4.10 -11.03
CA LYS A 241 17.09 4.14 -12.22
C LYS A 241 16.39 4.56 -13.52
N ASN A 242 15.09 4.84 -13.49
CA ASN A 242 14.27 5.10 -14.66
C ASN A 242 14.23 3.93 -15.67
N GLU A 243 14.26 2.70 -15.16
CA GLU A 243 14.28 1.45 -15.94
C GLU A 243 12.95 0.69 -15.83
N LEU A 244 11.98 1.21 -15.07
CA LEU A 244 10.68 0.55 -14.88
C LEU A 244 9.69 0.97 -15.98
N VAL A 245 9.32 0.02 -16.84
CA VAL A 245 8.47 0.19 -18.04
C VAL A 245 9.08 1.13 -19.09
N SER A 246 9.25 2.41 -18.79
CA SER A 246 10.01 3.39 -19.57
C SER A 246 10.60 4.48 -18.66
N PRO A 247 11.59 5.25 -19.15
CA PRO A 247 12.13 6.37 -18.38
C PRO A 247 11.07 7.42 -18.02
N GLU A 248 10.20 7.76 -18.96
CA GLU A 248 9.13 8.76 -18.78
C GLU A 248 8.12 8.31 -17.72
N ILE A 249 7.67 7.06 -17.79
CA ILE A 249 6.75 6.47 -16.80
C ILE A 249 7.42 6.45 -15.42
N SER A 250 8.68 6.00 -15.34
CA SER A 250 9.40 5.98 -14.07
C SER A 250 9.50 7.35 -13.42
N MET A 251 9.79 8.41 -14.19
CA MET A 251 9.86 9.77 -13.65
C MET A 251 8.52 10.26 -13.09
N ARG A 252 7.42 10.04 -13.81
CA ARG A 252 6.08 10.46 -13.36
C ARG A 252 5.60 9.69 -12.13
N VAL A 253 5.87 8.38 -12.07
CA VAL A 253 5.57 7.56 -10.89
C VAL A 253 6.38 8.04 -9.69
N LYS A 254 7.67 8.36 -9.85
CA LYS A 254 8.50 8.92 -8.76
C LYS A 254 7.96 10.25 -8.24
N GLU A 255 7.54 11.14 -9.14
CA GLU A 255 6.93 12.42 -8.77
C GLU A 255 5.70 12.21 -7.87
N LYS A 256 4.81 11.28 -8.25
CA LYS A 256 3.62 10.96 -7.46
C LYS A 256 3.92 10.23 -6.14
N MET A 257 5.00 9.47 -6.06
CA MET A 257 5.47 8.89 -4.79
C MET A 257 6.20 9.90 -3.89
N GLY A 258 6.57 11.07 -4.44
CA GLY A 258 7.35 12.11 -3.77
C GLY A 258 6.57 12.96 -2.76
N TRP A 259 5.25 12.76 -2.61
CA TRP A 259 4.40 13.51 -1.67
C TRP A 259 4.98 13.54 -0.24
N VAL A 260 5.61 12.44 0.20
CA VAL A 260 6.24 12.31 1.52
C VAL A 260 7.41 13.31 1.70
N PHE A 261 8.08 13.67 0.61
CA PHE A 261 9.25 14.54 0.61
C PHE A 261 8.93 16.02 0.88
N GLU A 262 7.66 16.44 0.75
CA GLU A 262 7.25 17.81 1.04
C GLU A 262 7.35 18.16 2.53
N GLY A 263 7.40 17.15 3.40
CA GLY A 263 7.64 17.32 4.83
C GLY A 263 9.07 17.74 5.15
N GLY A 264 9.24 18.91 5.79
CA GLY A 264 10.56 19.42 6.20
C GLY A 264 11.32 18.53 7.21
N ALA A 265 10.73 17.42 7.68
CA ALA A 265 11.42 16.38 8.44
C ALA A 265 12.22 15.41 7.57
N ILE A 266 11.65 14.98 6.45
CA ILE A 266 12.25 14.03 5.51
C ILE A 266 13.44 14.69 4.80
N GLN A 267 13.31 15.95 4.40
CA GLN A 267 14.37 16.74 3.76
C GLN A 267 15.63 16.95 4.62
N ARG A 268 15.57 16.65 5.94
CA ARG A 268 16.76 16.68 6.81
C ARG A 268 17.65 15.46 6.67
N SER A 269 17.11 14.37 6.14
CA SER A 269 17.80 13.09 6.01
C SER A 269 17.94 12.64 4.55
N PHE A 270 17.11 13.18 3.65
CA PHE A 270 17.06 12.76 2.25
C PHE A 270 17.23 13.92 1.26
N ALA A 271 17.97 13.67 0.18
CA ALA A 271 18.07 14.55 -0.97
C ALA A 271 16.94 14.28 -1.99
N GLU A 272 16.46 13.04 -2.02
CA GLU A 272 15.33 12.56 -2.79
C GLU A 272 14.70 11.42 -2.00
N TYR A 273 13.37 11.38 -1.91
CA TYR A 273 12.63 10.30 -1.24
C TYR A 273 11.27 10.13 -1.89
N GLY A 274 10.85 8.89 -2.10
CA GLY A 274 9.50 8.57 -2.56
C GLY A 274 9.04 7.26 -1.93
N ALA A 275 7.79 7.22 -1.47
CA ALA A 275 7.27 6.05 -0.77
C ALA A 275 5.77 5.86 -0.95
N LEU A 276 5.33 4.62 -0.76
CA LEU A 276 3.93 4.25 -0.51
C LEU A 276 3.89 3.40 0.76
N TYR A 277 2.89 3.63 1.61
CA TYR A 277 2.71 2.92 2.87
C TYR A 277 1.30 2.33 2.99
N ASP A 278 1.19 1.23 3.74
CA ASP A 278 -0.06 0.63 4.17
C ASP A 278 -0.15 0.60 5.69
N ASN A 279 -1.34 0.91 6.20
CA ASN A 279 -1.66 0.82 7.62
C ASN A 279 -3.09 0.32 7.81
N ARG A 280 -3.24 -1.00 7.88
CA ARG A 280 -4.52 -1.69 8.04
C ARG A 280 -4.42 -2.77 9.10
N MET A 281 -5.54 -3.33 9.55
CA MET A 281 -5.58 -4.26 10.68
C MET A 281 -4.52 -5.38 10.60
N GLY A 282 -3.49 -5.28 11.43
CA GLY A 282 -2.37 -6.23 11.48
C GLY A 282 -1.36 -6.16 10.33
N ILE A 283 -1.45 -5.15 9.46
CA ILE A 283 -0.55 -4.88 8.35
C ILE A 283 0.06 -3.48 8.53
N LEU A 284 1.39 -3.42 8.46
CA LEU A 284 2.16 -2.18 8.36
C LEU A 284 3.25 -2.43 7.31
N SER A 285 3.12 -1.87 6.13
CA SER A 285 4.04 -2.18 5.03
C SER A 285 4.43 -0.92 4.27
N GLY A 286 5.59 -0.93 3.65
CA GLY A 286 6.07 0.20 2.87
C GLY A 286 7.01 -0.23 1.76
N ILE A 287 6.97 0.52 0.66
CA ILE A 287 7.96 0.47 -0.41
C ILE A 287 8.50 1.87 -0.61
N ASP A 288 9.82 2.00 -0.76
CA ASP A 288 10.43 3.30 -0.99
C ASP A 288 11.76 3.23 -1.75
N PHE A 289 12.20 4.42 -2.13
CA PHE A 289 13.58 4.70 -2.44
C PHE A 289 13.99 6.01 -1.76
N GLY A 290 15.28 6.15 -1.45
CA GLY A 290 15.77 7.36 -0.80
C GLY A 290 17.27 7.57 -0.99
N THR A 291 17.66 8.80 -1.29
CA THR A 291 19.06 9.24 -1.33
C THR A 291 19.41 9.91 -0.01
N SER A 292 20.31 9.33 0.77
CA SER A 292 20.78 9.88 2.04
C SER A 292 21.60 11.16 1.82
N VAL A 293 21.34 12.22 2.59
CA VAL A 293 22.17 13.46 2.56
C VAL A 293 23.51 13.32 3.28
N PHE A 294 23.72 12.23 4.02
CA PHE A 294 24.91 12.05 4.86
C PHE A 294 26.09 11.44 4.10
N ASP A 295 25.80 10.61 3.10
CA ASP A 295 26.78 9.81 2.36
C ASP A 295 26.39 9.57 0.89
N ASP A 296 25.35 10.26 0.40
CA ASP A 296 24.88 10.29 -1.00
C ASP A 296 24.47 8.93 -1.59
N HIS A 297 24.37 7.87 -0.77
CA HIS A 297 23.93 6.59 -1.28
C HIS A 297 22.42 6.57 -1.46
N THR A 298 21.95 5.86 -2.49
CA THR A 298 20.54 5.62 -2.70
C THR A 298 20.18 4.19 -2.34
N SER A 299 19.18 4.04 -1.49
CA SER A 299 18.60 2.75 -1.13
C SER A 299 17.25 2.56 -1.81
N ALA A 300 16.94 1.32 -2.16
CA ALA A 300 15.61 0.85 -2.52
C ALA A 300 15.16 -0.17 -1.46
N GLN A 301 13.94 -0.01 -0.95
CA GLN A 301 13.44 -0.85 0.15
C GLN A 301 12.03 -1.34 -0.08
N ALA A 302 11.75 -2.49 0.52
CA ALA A 302 10.40 -2.98 0.77
C ALA A 302 10.39 -3.69 2.13
N ILE A 303 9.54 -3.22 3.04
CA ILE A 303 9.40 -3.77 4.38
C ILE A 303 7.93 -4.10 4.61
N PHE A 304 7.67 -5.34 4.98
CA PHE A 304 6.32 -5.84 5.21
C PHE A 304 6.22 -6.34 6.64
N PHE A 305 5.27 -5.79 7.38
CA PHE A 305 4.75 -6.42 8.57
C PHE A 305 3.34 -6.89 8.28
N ASP A 306 3.08 -8.19 8.41
CA ASP A 306 1.74 -8.75 8.26
C ASP A 306 1.37 -9.67 9.42
N LYS A 307 0.06 -9.91 9.57
CA LYS A 307 -0.50 -10.79 10.62
C LYS A 307 -0.12 -10.37 12.04
N LEU A 308 0.21 -9.09 12.24
CA LEU A 308 0.59 -8.58 13.53
C LEU A 308 -0.56 -8.77 14.54
N PRO A 309 -0.28 -9.23 15.76
CA PRO A 309 -1.22 -9.22 16.87
C PRO A 309 -1.91 -7.86 17.03
N VAL A 310 -3.23 -7.82 17.20
CA VAL A 310 -4.02 -6.58 17.11
C VAL A 310 -3.52 -5.48 18.04
N ALA A 311 -3.18 -5.80 19.29
CA ALA A 311 -2.69 -4.80 20.24
C ALA A 311 -1.30 -4.28 19.87
N PHE A 312 -0.44 -5.15 19.34
CA PHE A 312 0.90 -4.77 18.91
C PHE A 312 0.88 -3.93 17.64
N TRP A 313 0.05 -4.32 16.66
CA TRP A 313 -0.23 -3.51 15.48
C TRP A 313 -0.68 -2.10 15.85
N LEU A 314 -1.66 -1.97 16.76
CA LEU A 314 -2.16 -0.67 17.21
C LEU A 314 -1.03 0.19 17.83
N HIS A 315 -0.14 -0.42 18.61
CA HIS A 315 1.02 0.24 19.21
C HIS A 315 2.01 0.75 18.14
N LEU A 316 2.39 -0.09 17.17
CA LEU A 316 3.30 0.31 16.10
C LEU A 316 2.70 1.39 15.19
N SER A 317 1.43 1.21 14.82
CA SER A 317 0.64 2.09 13.96
C SER A 317 0.50 3.49 14.57
N ALA A 318 0.09 3.59 15.85
CA ALA A 318 -0.14 4.87 16.52
C ALA A 318 1.15 5.72 16.68
N ASN A 319 2.31 5.09 16.61
CA ASN A 319 3.61 5.74 16.77
C ASN A 319 4.40 5.84 15.45
N HIS A 320 3.82 5.44 14.31
CA HIS A 320 4.49 5.40 13.00
C HIS A 320 5.85 4.66 13.04
N MET A 321 5.96 3.61 13.87
CA MET A 321 7.24 2.96 14.12
C MET A 321 7.79 2.24 12.89
N GLN A 322 6.93 1.70 12.03
CA GLN A 322 7.36 1.05 10.79
C GLN A 322 7.93 2.07 9.79
N GLU A 323 7.28 3.22 9.61
CA GLU A 323 7.76 4.31 8.74
C GLU A 323 9.11 4.86 9.24
N ASP A 324 9.23 5.16 10.54
CA ASP A 324 10.47 5.64 11.15
C ASP A 324 11.59 4.59 11.06
N TYR A 325 11.28 3.32 11.30
CA TYR A 325 12.23 2.21 11.13
C TYR A 325 12.73 2.12 9.69
N GLN A 326 11.82 2.11 8.72
CA GLN A 326 12.14 1.97 7.29
C GLN A 326 13.01 3.14 6.81
N GLN A 327 12.57 4.37 7.05
CA GLN A 327 13.32 5.57 6.67
C GLN A 327 14.73 5.60 7.29
N ARG A 328 14.85 5.29 8.59
CA ARG A 328 16.15 5.28 9.26
C ARG A 328 17.06 4.17 8.81
N LEU A 329 16.53 3.04 8.35
CA LEU A 329 17.34 1.96 7.82
C LEU A 329 18.18 2.41 6.61
N ILE A 330 17.78 3.50 5.92
CA ILE A 330 18.57 4.11 4.86
C ILE A 330 19.78 4.85 5.43
N TRP A 331 19.61 5.78 6.37
CA TRP A 331 20.67 6.73 6.73
C TRP A 331 21.29 6.56 8.13
N ASP A 332 20.71 5.72 9.01
CA ASP A 332 21.21 5.45 10.35
C ASP A 332 22.04 4.15 10.37
N PRO A 333 23.39 4.24 10.34
CA PRO A 333 24.24 3.05 10.33
C PRO A 333 24.12 2.23 11.61
N ALA A 334 23.80 2.85 12.75
CA ALA A 334 23.66 2.12 14.01
C ALA A 334 22.38 1.26 14.00
N LEU A 335 21.28 1.78 13.46
CA LEU A 335 20.07 0.99 13.24
C LEU A 335 20.34 -0.13 12.24
N TYR A 336 20.98 0.16 11.10
CA TYR A 336 21.33 -0.84 10.09
C TYR A 336 22.17 -1.99 10.67
N GLU A 337 23.24 -1.67 11.41
CA GLU A 337 24.08 -2.68 12.06
C GLU A 337 23.31 -3.50 13.10
N THR A 338 22.45 -2.85 13.89
CA THR A 338 21.60 -3.56 14.86
C THR A 338 20.66 -4.52 14.15
N THR A 339 20.01 -4.09 13.06
CA THR A 339 19.14 -4.93 12.24
C THR A 339 19.87 -6.14 11.71
N VAL A 340 21.03 -5.94 11.08
CA VAL A 340 21.83 -7.05 10.54
C VAL A 340 22.21 -8.05 11.64
N ASN A 341 22.57 -7.58 12.83
CA ASN A 341 22.94 -8.46 13.94
C ASN A 341 21.74 -9.30 14.43
N GLU A 342 20.58 -8.71 14.61
CA GLU A 342 19.41 -9.42 15.15
C GLU A 342 18.83 -10.45 14.16
N ILE A 343 18.81 -10.13 12.86
CA ILE A 343 18.25 -11.04 11.83
C ILE A 343 19.22 -12.14 11.36
N SER A 344 20.49 -12.05 11.74
CA SER A 344 21.52 -13.04 11.39
C SER A 344 21.77 -14.09 12.48
N ASN A 345 21.19 -13.88 13.67
CA ASN A 345 21.24 -14.81 14.80
C ASN A 345 20.16 -15.89 14.65
#